data_AF-A0A7S2IJL2-F1
#
_entry.id   AF-A0A7S2IJL2-F1
#
_cell.length_a   1.000
_cell.length_b   1.000
_cell.length_c   1.000
_cell.angle_alpha   90.00
_cell.angle_beta   90.00
_cell.angle_gamma   90.00
#
_symmetry.space_group_name_H-M   'P 1'
#
loop_
_entity.id
_entity.type
_entity.pdbx_description
1 polymer ?
#
loop_
_entity_poly.entity_id
_entity_poly.type
_entity_poly.pdbx_seq_one_letter_code
_entity_poly.pdbx_strand_id
1 'polypeptide(L)'
;MGPVCRFGEAVEERGNEASRPVLLWILRDVVSQLQDGQGRSVSADDYLESWLHAPQAGEAGGAAREARRSLLHFFKHRGCEALPAATARRHFEPAAAKLRDRVLAAGLANPKTVAGQPLSCFSLVQLLRQLASAASDGRILNIKAAWETVQHTTCGALADELREGASGLMRDLAAGKPVPGGARLPMTDEELNAVLRARRRALKDEWE
;
A
#
# COMPACT_ATOMS: atom_id res chain seq x y z
N MET A 1 7.50 23.02 -22.61
CA MET A 1 7.50 21.54 -22.68
C MET A 1 7.65 21.04 -21.25
N GLY A 2 6.57 20.59 -20.61
CA GLY A 2 6.65 20.08 -19.23
C GLY A 2 7.34 18.71 -19.20
N PRO A 3 8.09 18.36 -18.13
CA PRO A 3 8.66 17.04 -18.00
C PRO A 3 7.55 16.00 -17.99
N VAL A 4 7.56 15.09 -18.97
CA VAL A 4 6.65 13.94 -19.00
C VAL A 4 7.14 12.99 -17.91
N CYS A 5 6.40 12.91 -16.80
CA CYS A 5 6.71 11.97 -15.73
C CYS A 5 6.52 10.55 -16.25
N ARG A 6 7.62 9.84 -16.52
CA ARG A 6 7.61 8.43 -16.91
C ARG A 6 7.51 7.55 -15.67
N PHE A 7 6.45 7.75 -14.89
CA PHE A 7 6.23 7.05 -13.62
C PHE A 7 6.27 5.52 -13.78
N GLY A 8 5.83 5.01 -14.94
CA GLY A 8 5.91 3.58 -15.28
C GLY A 8 7.34 3.06 -15.54
N GLU A 9 8.30 3.92 -15.89
CA GLU A 9 9.72 3.53 -16.03
C GLU A 9 10.46 3.59 -14.70
N ALA A 10 10.01 4.44 -13.76
CA ALA A 10 10.65 4.63 -12.47
C ALA A 10 10.22 3.60 -11.41
N VAL A 11 9.11 2.89 -11.62
CA VAL A 11 8.58 1.87 -10.70
C VAL A 11 8.84 0.49 -11.30
N GLU A 12 9.77 -0.26 -10.70
CA GLU A 12 10.10 -1.60 -11.18
C GLU A 12 8.86 -2.52 -11.09
N GLU A 13 8.45 -2.99 -12.27
CA GLU A 13 7.16 -3.64 -12.59
C GLU A 13 7.06 -5.09 -12.09
N ARG A 14 7.60 -5.39 -10.91
CA ARG A 14 7.59 -6.75 -10.31
C ARG A 14 6.62 -6.89 -9.15
N GLY A 15 5.52 -6.13 -9.18
CA GLY A 15 4.43 -6.23 -8.22
C GLY A 15 3.45 -7.34 -8.59
N ASN A 16 3.17 -8.24 -7.64
CA ASN A 16 2.02 -9.15 -7.69
C ASN A 16 0.73 -8.36 -7.97
N GLU A 17 -0.27 -8.97 -8.61
CA GLU A 17 -1.56 -8.32 -8.92
C GLU A 17 -2.20 -7.66 -7.69
N ALA A 18 -2.03 -8.29 -6.52
CA ALA A 18 -2.49 -7.79 -5.23
C ALA A 18 -1.95 -6.40 -4.84
N SER A 19 -0.83 -5.96 -5.43
CA SER A 19 -0.18 -4.67 -5.12
C SER A 19 -0.52 -3.57 -6.13
N ARG A 20 -1.30 -3.89 -7.17
CA ARG A 20 -1.71 -2.92 -8.18
C ARG A 20 -2.75 -1.96 -7.60
N PRO A 21 -2.59 -0.63 -7.78
CA PRO A 21 -3.56 0.34 -7.32
C PRO A 21 -4.88 0.26 -8.10
N VAL A 22 -5.96 0.73 -7.47
CA VAL A 22 -7.23 1.01 -8.13
C VAL A 22 -7.19 2.43 -8.70
N LEU A 23 -7.59 2.60 -9.96
CA LEU A 23 -7.74 3.92 -10.58
C LEU A 23 -9.18 4.41 -10.43
N LEU A 24 -9.37 5.61 -9.91
CA LEU A 24 -10.66 6.30 -9.98
C LEU A 24 -10.47 7.65 -10.67
N TRP A 25 -11.00 7.78 -11.88
CA TRP A 25 -10.95 9.03 -12.64
C TRP A 25 -12.14 9.91 -12.29
N ILE A 26 -11.89 11.08 -11.73
CA ILE A 26 -12.92 12.07 -11.42
C ILE A 26 -12.99 13.09 -12.56
N LEU A 27 -14.12 13.12 -13.28
CA LEU A 27 -14.42 14.16 -14.27
C LEU A 27 -15.07 15.33 -13.56
N ARG A 28 -14.38 16.47 -13.49
CA ARG A 28 -14.84 17.67 -12.77
C ARG A 28 -15.63 18.59 -13.69
N ASP A 29 -16.52 19.37 -13.09
CA ASP A 29 -17.30 20.43 -13.75
C ASP A 29 -18.11 19.93 -14.95
N VAL A 30 -18.67 18.73 -14.82
CA VAL A 30 -19.51 18.13 -15.85
C VAL A 30 -20.84 18.89 -15.91
N VAL A 31 -21.04 19.60 -17.03
CA VAL A 31 -22.22 20.46 -17.27
C VAL A 31 -23.39 19.73 -17.94
N SER A 32 -23.14 18.60 -18.60
CA SER A 32 -24.13 17.82 -19.35
C SER A 32 -24.01 16.33 -19.05
N GLN A 33 -25.04 15.54 -19.38
CA GLN A 33 -24.91 14.09 -19.33
C GLN A 33 -23.75 13.62 -20.23
N LEU A 34 -23.02 12.60 -19.78
CA LEU A 34 -21.98 11.97 -20.58
C LEU A 34 -22.62 11.26 -21.76
N GLN A 35 -22.05 11.43 -22.95
CA GLN A 35 -22.57 10.83 -24.17
C GLN A 35 -21.48 10.02 -24.89
N ASP A 36 -21.89 8.97 -25.60
CA ASP A 36 -21.03 8.22 -26.52
C ASP A 36 -20.87 8.94 -27.87
N GLY A 37 -20.10 8.33 -28.78
CA GLY A 37 -19.90 8.84 -30.14
C GLY A 37 -21.17 8.88 -31.00
N GLN A 38 -22.27 8.30 -30.53
CA GLN A 38 -23.58 8.28 -31.16
C GLN A 38 -24.56 9.25 -30.47
N GLY A 39 -24.11 10.03 -29.48
CA GLY A 39 -24.92 10.98 -28.73
C GLY A 39 -25.84 10.35 -27.68
N ARG A 40 -25.67 9.06 -27.37
CA ARG A 40 -26.47 8.36 -26.35
C ARG A 40 -25.89 8.59 -24.97
N SER A 41 -26.75 8.74 -23.96
CA SER A 41 -26.33 8.88 -22.57
C SER A 41 -25.61 7.62 -22.09
N VAL A 42 -24.45 7.78 -21.45
CA VAL A 42 -23.62 6.69 -20.92
C VAL A 42 -23.25 6.90 -19.46
N SER A 43 -22.95 5.81 -18.75
CA SER A 43 -22.39 5.92 -17.41
C SER A 43 -20.96 6.47 -17.46
N ALA A 44 -20.48 7.00 -16.34
CA ALA A 44 -19.11 7.49 -16.24
C ALA A 44 -18.07 6.36 -16.46
N ASP A 45 -18.36 5.15 -15.96
CA ASP A 45 -17.53 3.98 -16.16
C ASP A 45 -17.49 3.58 -17.64
N ASP A 46 -18.63 3.52 -18.32
CA ASP A 46 -18.69 3.21 -19.76
C ASP A 46 -17.99 4.27 -20.61
N TYR A 47 -18.09 5.54 -20.21
CA TYR A 47 -17.38 6.63 -20.85
C TYR A 47 -15.86 6.43 -20.76
N LEU A 48 -15.35 6.06 -19.57
CA LEU A 48 -13.94 5.75 -19.37
C LEU A 48 -13.48 4.58 -20.24
N GLU A 49 -14.21 3.46 -20.19
CA GLU A 49 -13.83 2.26 -20.95
C GLU A 49 -13.87 2.53 -22.46
N SER A 50 -14.89 3.25 -22.94
CA SER A 50 -14.97 3.66 -24.35
C SER A 50 -13.78 4.52 -24.75
N TRP A 51 -13.35 5.47 -23.89
CA TRP A 51 -12.21 6.33 -24.17
C TRP A 51 -10.86 5.59 -24.15
N LEU A 52 -10.70 4.61 -23.26
CA LEU A 52 -9.50 3.77 -23.16
C LEU A 52 -9.38 2.81 -24.36
N HIS A 53 -10.51 2.36 -24.91
CA HIS A 53 -10.56 1.41 -26.02
C HIS A 53 -10.83 2.04 -27.40
N ALA A 54 -11.02 3.35 -27.49
CA ALA A 54 -11.37 4.04 -28.73
C ALA A 54 -10.38 3.76 -29.88
N PRO A 55 -10.87 3.41 -31.09
CA PRO A 55 -10.04 3.09 -32.23
C PRO A 55 -9.29 4.33 -32.74
N GLN A 56 -8.11 4.08 -33.29
CA GLN A 56 -7.12 5.10 -33.64
C GLN A 56 -7.38 5.66 -35.05
N ALA A 57 -8.53 6.31 -35.25
CA ALA A 57 -8.78 6.95 -36.53
C ALA A 57 -8.14 8.35 -36.57
N GLY A 58 -6.96 8.44 -37.20
CA GLY A 58 -6.53 9.68 -37.86
C GLY A 58 -5.53 10.62 -37.17
N GLU A 59 -5.05 10.38 -35.94
CA GLU A 59 -4.18 11.36 -35.27
C GLU A 59 -2.76 10.89 -34.96
N ALA A 60 -1.83 11.74 -35.38
CA ALA A 60 -0.48 11.90 -34.84
C ALA A 60 -0.53 11.95 -33.30
N GLY A 61 -0.16 10.86 -32.63
CA GLY A 61 -0.21 10.85 -31.16
C GLY A 61 0.21 9.53 -30.52
N GLY A 62 1.40 9.02 -30.87
CA GLY A 62 1.96 7.81 -30.23
C GLY A 62 1.92 7.87 -28.68
N ALA A 63 2.11 9.05 -28.10
CA ALA A 63 2.04 9.28 -26.66
C ALA A 63 0.65 9.02 -26.05
N ALA A 64 -0.44 9.43 -26.70
CA ALA A 64 -1.80 9.20 -26.20
C ALA A 64 -2.19 7.71 -26.29
N ARG A 65 -1.70 7.02 -27.33
CA ARG A 65 -1.83 5.56 -27.46
C ARG A 65 -1.10 4.84 -26.33
N GLU A 66 0.15 5.23 -26.10
CA GLU A 66 0.99 4.66 -25.06
C GLU A 66 0.38 4.86 -23.68
N ALA A 67 -0.08 6.07 -23.36
CA ALA A 67 -0.75 6.37 -22.10
C ALA A 67 -1.98 5.48 -21.85
N ARG A 68 -2.88 5.33 -22.84
CA ARG A 68 -4.05 4.44 -22.70
C ARG A 68 -3.66 2.99 -22.46
N ARG A 69 -2.68 2.49 -23.21
CA ARG A 69 -2.17 1.11 -23.05
C ARG A 69 -1.55 0.92 -21.67
N SER A 70 -0.77 1.88 -21.18
CA SER A 70 -0.20 1.83 -19.83
C SER A 70 -1.30 1.85 -18.77
N LEU A 71 -2.33 2.69 -18.90
CA LEU A 71 -3.45 2.70 -17.95
C LEU A 71 -4.16 1.35 -17.90
N LEU A 72 -4.46 0.75 -19.05
CA LEU A 72 -5.07 -0.58 -19.14
C LEU A 72 -4.17 -1.68 -18.54
N HIS A 73 -2.86 -1.57 -18.70
CA HIS A 73 -1.90 -2.53 -18.16
C HIS A 73 -1.75 -2.43 -16.64
N PHE A 74 -1.58 -1.22 -16.11
CA PHE A 74 -1.27 -0.98 -14.70
C PHE A 74 -2.51 -1.09 -13.80
N PHE A 75 -3.67 -0.61 -14.26
CA PHE A 75 -4.88 -0.49 -13.46
C PHE A 75 -5.95 -1.49 -13.92
N LYS A 76 -5.87 -2.70 -13.35
CA LYS A 76 -6.88 -3.74 -13.58
C LYS A 76 -8.26 -3.30 -13.11
N HIS A 77 -8.31 -2.75 -11.90
CA HIS A 77 -9.51 -2.14 -11.35
C HIS A 77 -9.44 -0.64 -11.62
N ARG A 78 -10.39 -0.17 -12.41
CA ARG A 78 -10.52 1.23 -12.79
C ARG A 78 -11.98 1.62 -12.81
N GLY A 79 -12.26 2.88 -12.54
CA GLY A 79 -13.60 3.42 -12.57
C GLY A 79 -13.57 4.92 -12.77
N CYS A 80 -14.74 5.49 -12.96
CA CYS A 80 -14.92 6.90 -13.27
C CYS A 80 -16.15 7.44 -12.56
N GLU A 81 -16.07 8.68 -12.09
CA GLU A 81 -17.20 9.43 -11.54
C GLU A 81 -17.25 10.82 -12.15
N ALA A 82 -18.46 11.22 -12.57
CA ALA A 82 -18.74 12.58 -13.02
C ALA A 82 -19.17 13.43 -11.83
N LEU A 83 -18.40 14.48 -11.55
CA LEU A 83 -18.70 15.45 -10.51
C LEU A 83 -19.15 16.77 -11.17
N PRO A 84 -20.42 17.18 -10.96
CA PRO A 84 -20.92 18.45 -11.48
C PRO A 84 -20.12 19.65 -10.95
N ALA A 85 -20.34 20.82 -11.55
CA ALA A 85 -19.77 22.06 -11.02
C ALA A 85 -20.29 22.33 -9.60
N ALA A 86 -19.42 22.81 -8.71
CA ALA A 86 -19.78 23.12 -7.33
C ALA A 86 -20.86 24.21 -7.21
N THR A 87 -21.01 25.04 -8.24
CA THR A 87 -22.09 26.03 -8.37
C THR A 87 -23.47 25.38 -8.50
N ALA A 88 -23.56 24.17 -9.04
CA ALA A 88 -24.79 23.38 -9.15
C ALA A 88 -25.05 22.55 -7.88
N ARG A 89 -25.12 23.21 -6.70
CA ARG A 89 -25.17 22.56 -5.37
C ARG A 89 -26.14 21.37 -5.27
N ARG A 90 -27.35 21.49 -5.83
CA ARG A 90 -28.39 20.45 -5.80
C ARG A 90 -27.93 19.11 -6.39
N HIS A 91 -27.04 19.14 -7.38
CA HIS A 91 -26.50 17.94 -8.02
C HIS A 91 -25.09 17.59 -7.50
N PHE A 92 -24.35 18.60 -7.05
CA PHE A 92 -23.00 18.42 -6.52
C PHE A 92 -22.99 17.61 -5.22
N GLU A 93 -23.82 17.95 -4.23
CA GLU A 93 -23.78 17.30 -2.91
C GLU A 93 -24.05 15.79 -2.98
N PRO A 94 -25.10 15.31 -3.69
CA PRO A 94 -25.31 13.87 -3.87
C PRO A 94 -24.18 13.19 -4.62
N ALA A 95 -23.63 13.83 -5.66
CA ALA A 95 -22.52 13.28 -6.44
C ALA A 95 -21.22 13.19 -5.61
N ALA A 96 -20.94 14.21 -4.79
CA ALA A 96 -19.80 14.22 -3.88
C ALA A 96 -19.94 13.16 -2.78
N ALA A 97 -21.13 12.97 -2.22
CA ALA A 97 -21.41 11.90 -1.26
C ALA A 97 -21.20 10.52 -1.89
N LYS A 98 -21.76 10.28 -3.09
CA LYS A 98 -21.54 9.04 -3.86
C LYS A 98 -20.05 8.80 -4.13
N LEU A 99 -19.31 9.82 -4.55
CA LEU A 99 -17.87 9.74 -4.79
C LEU A 99 -17.11 9.36 -3.50
N ARG A 100 -17.42 10.01 -2.37
CA ARG A 100 -16.82 9.68 -1.07
C ARG A 100 -17.06 8.21 -0.72
N ASP A 101 -18.31 7.75 -0.83
CA ASP A 101 -18.67 6.38 -0.47
C ASP A 101 -17.97 5.36 -1.38
N ARG A 102 -17.82 5.68 -2.69
CA ARG A 102 -17.07 4.85 -3.64
C ARG A 102 -15.57 4.81 -3.32
N VAL A 103 -14.96 5.93 -2.95
CA VAL A 103 -13.54 6.00 -2.53
C VAL A 103 -13.31 5.17 -1.27
N LEU A 104 -14.16 5.31 -0.26
CA LEU A 104 -14.06 4.54 0.98
C LEU A 104 -14.24 3.04 0.74
N ALA A 105 -15.27 2.64 -0.04
CA ALA A 105 -15.50 1.25 -0.39
C ALA A 105 -14.32 0.65 -1.16
N ALA A 106 -13.77 1.38 -2.13
CA ALA A 106 -12.59 0.94 -2.88
C ALA A 106 -11.36 0.77 -1.98
N GLY A 107 -11.12 1.70 -1.05
CA GLY A 107 -10.00 1.63 -0.11
C GLY A 107 -10.11 0.46 0.87
N LEU A 108 -11.32 0.17 1.37
CA LEU A 108 -11.57 -0.97 2.26
C LEU A 108 -11.43 -2.31 1.53
N ALA A 109 -11.91 -2.41 0.29
CA ALA A 109 -11.82 -3.63 -0.51
C ALA A 109 -10.41 -3.90 -1.04
N ASN A 110 -9.56 -2.87 -1.15
CA ASN A 110 -8.22 -2.96 -1.72
C ASN A 110 -7.19 -2.39 -0.74
N PRO A 111 -6.96 -3.04 0.41
CA PRO A 111 -5.96 -2.60 1.37
C PRO A 111 -4.58 -2.54 0.68
N LYS A 112 -3.78 -1.53 1.00
CA LYS A 112 -2.49 -1.34 0.34
C LYS A 112 -1.58 -2.53 0.65
N THR A 113 -1.12 -3.22 -0.39
CA THR A 113 -0.16 -4.32 -0.26
C THR A 113 1.14 -4.04 -1.02
N VAL A 114 2.21 -4.71 -0.61
CA VAL A 114 3.44 -4.86 -1.38
C VAL A 114 3.82 -6.35 -1.41
N ALA A 115 4.06 -6.89 -2.60
CA ALA A 115 4.28 -8.32 -2.81
C ALA A 115 3.16 -9.22 -2.23
N GLY A 116 1.92 -8.72 -2.22
CA GLY A 116 0.76 -9.40 -1.65
C GLY A 116 0.65 -9.35 -0.12
N GLN A 117 1.59 -8.70 0.58
CA GLN A 117 1.53 -8.50 2.02
C GLN A 117 0.87 -7.15 2.34
N PRO A 118 -0.16 -7.11 3.21
CA PRO A 118 -0.78 -5.85 3.62
C PRO A 118 0.22 -4.97 4.37
N LEU A 119 0.19 -3.67 4.10
CA LEU A 119 1.00 -2.70 4.82
C LEU A 119 0.29 -2.26 6.10
N SER A 120 1.04 -2.26 7.21
CA SER A 120 0.63 -1.54 8.41
C SER A 120 0.97 -0.06 8.28
N CYS A 121 0.42 0.79 9.14
CA CYS A 121 0.75 2.22 9.17
C CYS A 121 2.26 2.46 9.36
N PHE A 122 2.89 1.69 10.26
CA PHE A 122 4.33 1.79 10.52
C PHE A 122 5.13 1.41 9.28
N SER A 123 4.81 0.29 8.64
CA SER A 123 5.56 -0.20 7.49
C SER A 123 5.38 0.69 6.26
N LEU A 124 4.21 1.32 6.10
CA LEU A 124 3.97 2.34 5.09
C LEU A 124 4.85 3.58 5.29
N VAL A 125 4.97 4.10 6.51
CA VAL A 125 5.83 5.26 6.80
C VAL A 125 7.29 4.95 6.49
N GLN A 126 7.78 3.78 6.88
CA GLN A 126 9.16 3.38 6.57
C GLN A 126 9.39 3.23 5.07
N LEU A 127 8.44 2.63 4.35
CA LEU A 127 8.50 2.51 2.90
C LEU A 127 8.54 3.89 2.22
N LEU A 128 7.69 4.83 2.64
CA LEU A 128 7.68 6.19 2.11
C LEU A 128 9.00 6.93 2.37
N ARG A 129 9.63 6.75 3.54
CA ARG A 129 10.96 7.31 3.83
C ARG A 129 12.03 6.77 2.89
N GLN A 130 12.05 5.46 2.65
CA GLN A 130 13.00 4.82 1.72
C GLN A 130 12.80 5.34 0.29
N LEU A 131 11.56 5.42 -0.18
CA LEU A 131 11.25 5.95 -1.51
C LEU A 131 11.58 7.44 -1.64
N ALA A 132 11.31 8.25 -0.62
CA ALA A 132 11.64 9.68 -0.62
C ALA A 132 13.16 9.92 -0.64
N SER A 133 13.93 9.12 0.11
CA SER A 133 15.40 9.15 0.05
C SER A 133 15.90 8.75 -1.34
N ALA A 134 15.41 7.65 -1.91
CA ALA A 134 15.79 7.22 -3.25
C ALA A 134 15.47 8.28 -4.32
N ALA A 135 14.29 8.91 -4.23
CA ALA A 135 13.90 10.01 -5.12
C ALA A 135 14.84 11.22 -4.99
N SER A 136 15.18 11.60 -3.76
CA SER A 136 16.06 12.74 -3.48
C SER A 136 17.48 12.52 -4.00
N ASP A 137 17.94 11.26 -4.01
CA ASP A 137 19.24 10.86 -4.52
C ASP A 137 19.26 10.64 -6.05
N GLY A 138 18.14 10.87 -6.75
CA GLY A 138 18.01 10.60 -8.18
C GLY A 138 18.07 9.10 -8.54
N ARG A 139 17.85 8.21 -7.57
CA ARG A 139 17.83 6.76 -7.77
C ARG A 139 16.46 6.30 -8.30
N ILE A 140 16.46 5.18 -9.02
CA ILE A 140 15.22 4.53 -9.49
C ILE A 140 14.41 4.04 -8.29
N LEU A 141 13.09 4.25 -8.32
CA LEU A 141 12.19 3.89 -7.23
C LEU A 141 11.79 2.42 -7.29
N ASN A 142 12.54 1.60 -6.55
CA ASN A 142 12.24 0.18 -6.43
C ASN A 142 11.40 -0.11 -5.18
N ILE A 143 10.08 -0.22 -5.36
CA ILE A 143 9.14 -0.51 -4.26
C ILE A 143 9.46 -1.85 -3.60
N LYS A 144 9.85 -2.87 -4.38
CA LYS A 144 10.16 -4.20 -3.86
C LYS A 144 11.43 -4.19 -3.00
N ALA A 145 12.52 -3.61 -3.49
CA ALA A 145 13.77 -3.53 -2.74
C ALA A 145 13.61 -2.64 -1.48
N ALA A 146 12.87 -1.54 -1.58
CA ALA A 146 12.54 -0.70 -0.43
C ALA A 146 11.72 -1.48 0.60
N TRP A 147 10.76 -2.29 0.16
CA TRP A 147 9.98 -3.17 1.03
C TRP A 147 10.82 -4.26 1.71
N GLU A 148 11.71 -4.92 0.97
CA GLU A 148 12.64 -5.92 1.53
C GLU A 148 13.52 -5.30 2.61
N THR A 149 13.98 -4.06 2.42
CA THR A 149 14.74 -3.30 3.41
C THR A 149 13.92 -3.00 4.66
N VAL A 150 12.67 -2.57 4.51
CA VAL A 150 11.76 -2.33 5.64
C VAL A 150 11.51 -3.62 6.42
N GLN A 151 11.29 -4.74 5.73
CA GLN A 151 11.11 -6.04 6.37
C GLN A 151 12.37 -6.47 7.14
N HIS A 152 13.54 -6.37 6.52
CA HIS A 152 14.81 -6.72 7.18
C HIS A 152 15.07 -5.86 8.42
N THR A 153 14.82 -4.55 8.31
CA THR A 153 15.00 -3.63 9.44
C THR A 153 14.03 -3.94 10.58
N THR A 154 12.76 -4.20 10.26
CA THR A 154 11.73 -4.47 11.28
C THR A 154 11.96 -5.82 11.95
N CYS A 155 12.26 -6.87 11.18
CA CYS A 155 12.60 -8.19 11.72
C CYS A 155 13.91 -8.17 12.52
N GLY A 156 14.89 -7.39 12.07
CA GLY A 156 16.15 -7.19 12.79
C GLY A 156 15.93 -6.50 14.14
N ALA A 157 15.19 -5.39 14.16
CA ALA A 157 14.87 -4.67 15.39
C ALA A 157 14.11 -5.56 16.38
N LEU A 158 13.13 -6.34 15.92
CA LEU A 158 12.42 -7.30 16.75
C LEU A 158 13.35 -8.40 17.29
N ALA A 159 14.22 -8.96 16.45
CA ALA A 159 15.17 -9.98 16.88
C ALA A 159 16.15 -9.43 17.92
N ASP A 160 16.58 -8.18 17.78
CA ASP A 160 17.47 -7.50 18.72
C ASP A 160 16.75 -7.23 20.04
N GLU A 161 15.51 -6.74 20.03
CA GLU A 161 14.67 -6.53 21.22
C GLU A 161 14.44 -7.85 21.99
N LEU A 162 14.06 -8.92 21.29
CA LEU A 162 13.88 -10.25 21.89
C LEU A 162 15.18 -10.80 22.47
N ARG A 163 16.32 -10.58 21.79
CA ARG A 163 17.64 -10.99 22.27
C ARG A 163 18.06 -10.19 23.50
N GLU A 164 17.83 -8.88 23.52
CA GLU A 164 18.12 -8.03 24.67
C GLU A 164 17.28 -8.43 25.88
N GLY A 165 15.98 -8.68 25.70
CA GLY A 165 15.10 -9.19 26.75
C GLY A 165 15.57 -10.53 27.31
N ALA A 166 15.91 -11.49 26.44
CA ALA A 166 16.44 -12.79 26.85
C ALA A 166 17.79 -12.67 27.58
N SER A 167 18.71 -11.84 27.07
CA SER A 167 20.03 -11.63 27.67
C SER A 167 19.93 -10.87 29.01
N GLY A 168 18.99 -9.94 29.14
CA GLY A 168 18.66 -9.27 30.40
C GLY A 168 18.18 -10.27 31.45
N LEU A 169 17.25 -11.14 31.07
CA LEU A 169 16.74 -12.21 31.95
C LEU A 169 17.86 -13.15 32.42
N MET A 170 18.76 -13.55 31.52
CA MET A 170 19.92 -14.39 31.87
C MET A 170 20.89 -13.66 32.83
N ARG A 171 21.14 -12.36 32.61
CA ARG A 171 21.97 -11.55 33.50
C ARG A 171 21.36 -11.39 34.89
N ASP A 172 20.04 -11.17 34.96
CA ASP A 172 19.35 -11.05 36.24
C ASP A 172 19.35 -12.36 37.03
N LEU A 173 19.15 -13.52 36.37
CA LEU A 173 19.32 -14.84 37.00
C LEU A 173 20.74 -15.03 37.53
N ALA A 174 21.75 -14.73 36.72
CA ALA A 174 23.16 -14.86 37.09
C ALA A 174 23.53 -13.96 38.27
N ALA A 175 22.89 -12.80 38.40
CA ALA A 175 23.04 -11.88 39.53
C ALA A 175 22.23 -12.30 40.78
N GLY A 176 21.54 -13.44 40.75
CA GLY A 176 20.72 -13.95 41.85
C GLY A 176 19.39 -13.21 42.04
N LYS A 177 18.99 -12.36 41.09
CA LYS A 177 17.69 -11.69 41.13
C LYS A 177 16.57 -12.66 40.72
N PRO A 178 15.37 -12.51 41.29
CA PRO A 178 14.23 -13.28 40.83
C PRO A 178 13.82 -12.84 39.42
N VAL A 179 13.60 -13.81 38.53
CA VAL A 179 12.98 -13.55 37.22
C VAL A 179 11.45 -13.58 37.33
N PRO A 180 10.72 -13.10 36.31
CA PRO A 180 9.27 -13.23 36.30
C PRO A 180 8.85 -14.68 36.59
N GLY A 181 7.89 -14.88 37.49
CA GLY A 181 7.52 -16.20 38.02
C GLY A 181 8.28 -16.60 39.30
N GLY A 182 9.17 -15.76 39.82
CA GLY A 182 9.80 -15.90 41.15
C GLY A 182 11.01 -16.84 41.20
N ALA A 183 11.40 -17.46 40.08
CA ALA A 183 12.57 -18.33 40.02
C ALA A 183 13.87 -17.55 40.28
N ARG A 184 14.80 -18.12 41.06
CA ARG A 184 16.10 -17.54 41.41
C ARG A 184 17.14 -18.62 41.59
N LEU A 185 18.42 -18.31 41.34
CA LEU A 185 19.52 -19.23 41.65
C LEU A 185 19.75 -19.32 43.17
N PRO A 186 20.28 -20.45 43.68
CA PRO A 186 20.62 -21.68 42.95
C PRO A 186 19.39 -22.56 42.64
N MET A 187 19.40 -23.26 41.51
CA MET A 187 18.38 -24.22 41.06
C MET A 187 19.06 -25.33 40.25
N THR A 188 18.38 -26.46 39.99
CA THR A 188 18.93 -27.53 39.14
C THR A 188 18.90 -27.16 37.66
N ASP A 189 19.70 -27.84 36.84
CA ASP A 189 19.69 -27.66 35.38
C ASP A 189 18.32 -27.96 34.77
N GLU A 190 17.57 -28.90 35.33
CA GLU A 190 16.21 -29.23 34.88
C GLU A 190 15.23 -28.10 35.19
N GLU A 191 15.30 -27.52 36.39
CA GLU A 191 14.50 -26.37 36.80
C GLU A 191 14.82 -25.14 35.93
N LEU A 192 16.10 -24.88 35.68
CA LEU A 192 16.54 -23.79 34.81
C LEU A 192 15.99 -23.97 33.39
N ASN A 193 16.11 -25.18 32.82
CA ASN A 193 15.58 -25.48 31.49
C ASN A 193 14.05 -25.32 31.43
N ALA A 194 13.33 -25.72 32.48
CA ALA A 194 11.88 -25.55 32.56
C ALA A 194 11.48 -24.06 32.56
N VAL A 195 12.18 -23.22 33.33
CA VAL A 195 11.97 -21.76 33.38
C VAL A 195 12.22 -21.12 32.01
N LEU A 196 13.34 -21.43 31.36
CA LEU A 196 13.68 -20.87 30.04
C LEU A 196 12.68 -21.29 28.96
N ARG A 197 12.23 -22.55 28.97
CA ARG A 197 11.19 -23.04 28.04
C ARG A 197 9.84 -22.37 28.29
N ALA A 198 9.44 -22.19 29.55
CA ALA A 198 8.22 -21.48 29.90
C ALA A 198 8.26 -20.03 29.41
N ARG A 199 9.40 -19.34 29.58
CA ARG A 199 9.60 -17.97 29.10
C ARG A 199 9.56 -17.85 27.59
N ARG A 200 10.24 -18.76 26.88
CA ARG A 200 10.17 -18.82 25.41
C ARG A 200 8.74 -19.04 24.90
N ARG A 201 7.96 -19.88 25.58
CA ARG A 201 6.54 -20.10 25.23
C ARG A 201 5.70 -18.86 25.48
N ALA A 202 5.81 -18.22 26.64
CA ALA A 202 5.09 -16.99 26.94
C ALA A 202 5.39 -15.88 25.91
N LEU A 203 6.65 -15.70 25.54
CA LEU A 203 7.05 -14.76 24.47
C LEU A 203 6.50 -15.16 23.09
N LYS A 204 6.27 -16.45 22.83
CA LYS A 204 5.64 -16.89 21.59
C LYS A 204 4.14 -16.57 21.60
N ASP A 205 3.48 -16.83 22.72
CA ASP A 205 2.05 -16.62 22.92
C ASP A 205 1.67 -15.12 22.90
N GLU A 206 2.59 -14.22 23.25
CA GLU A 206 2.38 -12.76 23.13
C GLU A 206 2.31 -12.26 21.68
N TRP A 207 2.78 -13.05 20.72
CA TRP A 207 2.93 -12.66 19.30
C TRP A 207 2.08 -13.52 18.34
N GLU A 208 1.34 -14.50 18.84
CA GLU A 208 0.33 -15.29 18.10
C GLU A 208 -1.08 -14.73 18.35
#